data_AF-A0A1G3AMU0-F1
#
_entry.id   AF-A0A1G3AMU0-F1
#
_cell.length_a   1.000
_cell.length_b   1.000
_cell.length_c   1.000
_cell.angle_alpha   90.00
_cell.angle_beta   90.00
_cell.angle_gamma   90.00
#
_symmetry.space_group_name_H-M   'P 1'
#
loop_
_entity.id
_entity.type
_entity.pdbx_description
1 polymer ?
#
loop_
_entity_poly.entity_id
_entity_poly.type
_entity_poly.pdbx_seq_one_letter_code
_entity_poly.pdbx_strand_id
1 'polypeptide(L)'
;MSTQQNQVPQNTEKLKEIPKWTRKYAQNRTIPFLIFLMINLCLFAGIAIPSYFGGIAYRNGNMVLFGISIFVLIISMICVIIISVPKWGSKIIERITRRVYAGEGSISISAPESMKKKKWVGYVVAMVFGSCVFISVILGLLGYLPIKYMQPLSALYVVPFLVFLYLWQRPIISPLALLWPTLYSIHAILVVAGVPIQFGEPWIFLNMLIPMAGYGILCGLIGHVYSRYALKKLKTAAHLQENTNEQ
;
A
#
# COMPACT_ATOMS: atom_id res chain seq x y z
N MET A 1 -52.83 -2.87 10.28
CA MET A 1 -52.80 -3.22 8.84
C MET A 1 -52.07 -2.13 8.04
N SER A 2 -50.84 -1.78 8.43
CA SER A 2 -50.08 -0.62 7.92
C SER A 2 -48.59 -0.95 7.66
N THR A 3 -48.23 -2.23 7.75
CA THR A 3 -46.83 -2.69 7.73
C THR A 3 -46.31 -2.96 6.31
N GLN A 4 -47.15 -3.45 5.39
CA GLN A 4 -46.74 -3.77 4.02
C GLN A 4 -46.48 -2.52 3.16
N GLN A 5 -47.31 -1.48 3.28
CA GLN A 5 -47.23 -0.31 2.42
C GLN A 5 -46.00 0.58 2.71
N ASN A 6 -45.44 0.49 3.92
CA ASN A 6 -44.19 1.16 4.30
C ASN A 6 -42.92 0.35 3.96
N GLN A 7 -43.04 -0.96 3.71
CA GLN A 7 -41.90 -1.84 3.40
C GLN A 7 -41.44 -1.73 1.94
N VAL A 8 -42.37 -1.56 1.00
CA VAL A 8 -42.09 -1.41 -0.44
C VAL A 8 -41.19 -0.19 -0.73
N PRO A 9 -41.52 1.04 -0.30
CA PRO A 9 -40.65 2.20 -0.54
C PRO A 9 -39.28 2.07 0.14
N GLN A 10 -39.22 1.46 1.33
CA GLN A 10 -37.98 1.21 2.06
C GLN A 10 -37.07 0.19 1.36
N ASN A 11 -37.65 -0.81 0.69
CA ASN A 11 -36.90 -1.78 -0.11
C ASN A 11 -36.37 -1.15 -1.40
N THR A 12 -37.17 -0.34 -2.10
CA THR A 12 -36.73 0.36 -3.31
C THR A 12 -35.56 1.32 -3.04
N GLU A 13 -35.55 2.03 -1.91
CA GLU A 13 -34.40 2.86 -1.51
C GLU A 13 -33.13 2.04 -1.25
N LYS A 14 -33.25 0.88 -0.61
CA LYS A 14 -32.10 -0.03 -0.37
C LYS A 14 -31.52 -0.60 -1.67
N LEU A 15 -32.36 -0.84 -2.68
CA LEU A 15 -31.91 -1.29 -4.01
C LEU A 15 -31.09 -0.22 -4.73
N LYS A 16 -31.43 1.07 -4.56
CA LYS A 16 -30.62 2.18 -5.10
C LYS A 16 -29.23 2.26 -4.47
N GLU A 17 -28.99 1.61 -3.33
CA GLU A 17 -27.67 1.57 -2.70
C GLU A 17 -26.72 0.51 -3.29
N ILE A 18 -27.20 -0.43 -4.11
CA ILE A 18 -26.38 -1.51 -4.68
C ILE A 18 -25.15 -0.95 -5.44
N PRO A 19 -25.29 0.00 -6.40
CA PRO A 19 -24.13 0.54 -7.12
C PRO A 19 -23.13 1.25 -6.19
N LYS A 20 -23.63 1.93 -5.16
CA LYS A 20 -22.82 2.64 -4.16
C LYS A 20 -21.99 1.66 -3.33
N TRP A 21 -22.59 0.58 -2.84
CA TRP A 21 -21.87 -0.45 -2.07
C TRP A 21 -20.95 -1.30 -2.92
N THR A 22 -21.31 -1.60 -4.16
CA THR A 22 -20.41 -2.26 -5.15
C THR A 22 -19.16 -1.43 -5.38
N ARG A 23 -19.32 -0.12 -5.62
CA ARG A 23 -18.19 0.80 -5.81
C ARG A 23 -17.30 0.88 -4.56
N LYS A 24 -17.91 1.04 -3.38
CA LYS A 24 -17.18 1.08 -2.10
C LYS A 24 -16.43 -0.21 -1.84
N TYR A 25 -17.04 -1.36 -2.08
CA TYR A 25 -16.38 -2.66 -1.93
C TYR A 25 -15.18 -2.77 -2.89
N ALA A 26 -15.37 -2.47 -4.17
CA ALA A 26 -14.33 -2.54 -5.19
C ALA A 26 -13.13 -1.62 -4.90
N GLN A 27 -13.39 -0.37 -4.50
CA GLN A 27 -12.35 0.61 -4.16
C GLN A 27 -11.52 0.25 -2.92
N ASN A 28 -12.03 -0.66 -2.07
CA ASN A 28 -11.40 -1.02 -0.79
C ASN A 28 -10.90 -2.47 -0.76
N ARG A 29 -10.75 -3.13 -1.91
CA ARG A 29 -10.07 -4.44 -2.01
C ARG A 29 -8.57 -4.26 -1.78
N THR A 30 -8.17 -4.17 -0.52
CA THR A 30 -6.80 -3.86 -0.11
C THR A 30 -5.91 -5.08 0.08
N ILE A 31 -6.42 -6.31 0.00
CA ILE A 31 -5.58 -7.52 0.16
C ILE A 31 -4.43 -7.56 -0.85
N PRO A 32 -4.63 -7.27 -2.16
CA PRO A 32 -3.53 -7.27 -3.12
C PRO A 32 -2.47 -6.23 -2.80
N PHE A 33 -2.91 -5.05 -2.31
CA PHE A 33 -2.03 -4.01 -1.82
C PHE A 33 -1.21 -4.48 -0.60
N LEU A 34 -1.86 -5.10 0.40
CA LEU A 34 -1.18 -5.65 1.58
C LEU A 34 -0.16 -6.72 1.21
N ILE A 35 -0.52 -7.64 0.31
CA ILE A 35 0.40 -8.67 -0.17
C ILE A 35 1.59 -8.04 -0.88
N PHE A 36 1.34 -7.07 -1.77
CA PHE A 36 2.41 -6.36 -2.45
C PHE A 36 3.32 -5.61 -1.48
N LEU A 37 2.75 -4.94 -0.46
CA LEU A 37 3.50 -4.28 0.59
C LEU A 37 4.38 -5.30 1.34
N MET A 38 3.84 -6.46 1.75
CA MET A 38 4.59 -7.49 2.46
C MET A 38 5.74 -8.04 1.62
N ILE A 39 5.49 -8.32 0.34
CA ILE A 39 6.52 -8.77 -0.59
C ILE A 39 7.66 -7.74 -0.65
N ASN A 40 7.34 -6.45 -0.81
CA ASN A 40 8.36 -5.40 -0.85
C ASN A 40 9.15 -5.30 0.47
N LEU A 41 8.48 -5.40 1.62
CA LEU A 41 9.17 -5.39 2.92
C LEU A 41 10.12 -6.58 3.08
N CYS A 42 9.69 -7.78 2.68
CA CYS A 42 10.55 -8.96 2.68
C CYS A 42 11.77 -8.78 1.76
N LEU A 43 11.60 -8.16 0.59
CA LEU A 43 12.71 -7.89 -0.32
C LEU A 43 13.67 -6.85 0.25
N PHE A 44 13.16 -5.75 0.81
CA PHE A 44 14.02 -4.76 1.46
C PHE A 44 14.76 -5.34 2.66
N ALA A 45 14.11 -6.18 3.47
CA ALA A 45 14.77 -6.90 4.55
C ALA A 45 15.84 -7.87 4.02
N GLY A 46 15.54 -8.60 2.94
CA GLY A 46 16.46 -9.49 2.24
C GLY A 46 17.66 -8.79 1.59
N ILE A 47 17.60 -7.46 1.43
CA ILE A 47 18.74 -6.64 1.02
C ILE A 47 19.46 -6.08 2.24
N ALA A 48 18.75 -5.35 3.11
CA ALA A 48 19.34 -4.62 4.22
C ALA A 48 20.05 -5.54 5.24
N ILE A 49 19.42 -6.65 5.63
CA ILE A 49 19.95 -7.56 6.64
C ILE A 49 21.26 -8.21 6.15
N PRO A 50 21.29 -8.86 4.97
CA PRO A 50 22.54 -9.43 4.47
C PRO A 50 23.61 -8.38 4.13
N SER A 51 23.24 -7.16 3.69
CA SER A 51 24.24 -6.09 3.51
C SER A 51 24.94 -5.72 4.82
N TYR A 52 24.18 -5.62 5.92
CA TYR A 52 24.74 -5.32 7.23
C TYR A 52 25.62 -6.46 7.76
N PHE A 53 25.11 -7.68 7.78
CA PHE A 53 25.86 -8.85 8.29
C PHE A 53 27.03 -9.22 7.37
N GLY A 54 26.89 -9.06 6.05
CA GLY A 54 27.97 -9.27 5.10
C GLY A 54 29.13 -8.30 5.32
N GLY A 55 28.83 -7.02 5.60
CA GLY A 55 29.86 -6.03 5.94
C GLY A 55 30.58 -6.33 7.26
N ILE A 56 29.89 -6.89 8.26
CA ILE A 56 30.52 -7.36 9.50
C ILE A 56 31.36 -8.62 9.24
N ALA A 57 30.81 -9.59 8.52
CA ALA A 57 31.47 -10.85 8.22
C ALA A 57 32.77 -10.65 7.45
N TYR A 58 32.76 -9.78 6.44
CA TYR A 58 33.95 -9.41 5.66
C TYR A 58 35.03 -8.78 6.53
N ARG A 59 34.67 -7.81 7.40
CA ARG A 59 35.62 -7.15 8.32
C ARG A 59 36.20 -8.11 9.36
N ASN A 60 35.43 -9.12 9.77
CA ASN A 60 35.85 -10.13 10.75
C ASN A 60 36.54 -11.34 10.11
N GLY A 61 36.77 -11.36 8.78
CA GLY A 61 37.38 -12.49 8.07
C GLY A 61 36.50 -13.74 7.97
N ASN A 62 35.21 -13.67 8.34
CA ASN A 62 34.28 -14.80 8.26
C ASN A 62 33.74 -14.95 6.83
N MET A 63 34.52 -15.63 5.99
CA MET A 63 34.22 -15.81 4.55
C MET A 63 32.96 -16.63 4.29
N VAL A 64 32.58 -17.54 5.20
CA VAL A 64 31.35 -18.34 5.06
C VAL A 64 30.11 -17.46 5.19
N LEU A 65 30.02 -16.68 6.27
CA LEU A 65 28.89 -15.77 6.49
C LEU A 65 28.83 -14.67 5.42
N PHE A 66 29.99 -14.20 4.95
CA PHE A 66 30.08 -13.29 3.82
C PHE A 66 29.50 -13.92 2.54
N GLY A 67 29.90 -15.15 2.20
CA GLY A 67 29.38 -15.88 1.04
C GLY A 67 27.86 -16.09 1.09
N ILE A 68 27.33 -16.50 2.24
CA ILE A 68 25.88 -16.63 2.46
C ILE A 68 25.18 -15.28 2.26
N SER A 69 25.74 -14.19 2.79
CA SER A 69 25.17 -12.85 2.67
C SER A 69 25.09 -12.39 1.21
N ILE A 70 26.15 -12.61 0.43
CA ILE A 70 26.18 -12.30 -1.01
C ILE A 70 25.16 -13.14 -1.78
N PHE A 71 25.04 -14.43 -1.47
CA PHE A 71 24.06 -15.30 -2.13
C PHE A 71 22.62 -14.81 -1.91
N VAL A 72 22.27 -14.47 -0.67
CA VAL A 72 20.93 -13.93 -0.34
C VAL A 72 20.69 -12.57 -1.02
N LEU A 73 21.71 -11.71 -1.11
CA LEU A 73 21.62 -10.43 -1.83
C LEU A 73 21.31 -10.63 -3.31
N ILE A 74 22.00 -11.55 -3.98
CA ILE A 74 21.79 -11.86 -5.39
C ILE A 74 20.35 -12.33 -5.61
N ILE A 75 19.86 -13.27 -4.79
CA ILE A 75 18.46 -13.75 -4.88
C ILE A 75 17.47 -12.60 -4.68
N SER A 76 17.70 -11.75 -3.68
CA SER A 76 16.80 -10.63 -3.37
C SER A 76 16.75 -9.64 -4.52
N MET A 77 17.88 -9.33 -5.16
CA MET A 77 17.95 -8.45 -6.33
C MET A 77 17.24 -9.05 -7.55
N ILE A 78 17.41 -10.34 -7.81
CA ILE A 78 16.68 -11.05 -8.88
C ILE A 78 15.16 -10.94 -8.65
N CYS A 79 14.71 -11.18 -7.42
CA CYS A 79 13.29 -11.07 -7.06
C CYS A 79 12.76 -9.65 -7.23
N VAL A 80 13.53 -8.61 -6.85
CA VAL A 80 13.17 -7.21 -7.08
C VAL A 80 12.98 -6.93 -8.57
N ILE A 81 13.88 -7.41 -9.43
CA ILE A 81 13.77 -7.24 -10.88
C ILE A 81 12.49 -7.90 -11.40
N ILE A 82 12.24 -9.16 -11.03
CA ILE A 82 11.06 -9.92 -11.46
C ILE A 82 9.75 -9.20 -11.09
N ILE A 83 9.68 -8.66 -9.86
CA ILE A 83 8.48 -7.99 -9.36
C ILE A 83 8.33 -6.58 -9.94
N SER A 84 9.43 -5.89 -10.20
CA SER A 84 9.43 -4.54 -10.77
C SER A 84 9.10 -4.52 -12.26
N VAL A 85 9.39 -5.62 -13.00
CA VAL A 85 9.03 -5.74 -14.42
C VAL A 85 7.51 -5.75 -14.58
N PRO A 86 6.90 -4.75 -15.24
CA PRO A 86 5.45 -4.60 -15.28
C PRO A 86 4.72 -5.84 -15.82
N LYS A 87 5.28 -6.50 -16.85
CA LYS A 87 4.67 -7.69 -17.47
C LYS A 87 4.60 -8.91 -16.53
N TRP A 88 5.52 -9.01 -15.57
CA TRP A 88 5.68 -10.19 -14.72
C TRP A 88 5.05 -9.92 -13.35
N GLY A 89 5.45 -8.83 -12.69
CA GLY A 89 4.89 -8.40 -11.42
C GLY A 89 3.38 -8.21 -11.48
N SER A 90 2.84 -7.57 -12.53
CA SER A 90 1.40 -7.37 -12.64
C SER A 90 0.63 -8.69 -12.76
N LYS A 91 1.16 -9.66 -13.52
CA LYS A 91 0.53 -10.98 -13.68
C LYS A 91 0.54 -11.78 -12.38
N ILE A 92 1.61 -11.69 -11.60
CA ILE A 92 1.71 -12.33 -10.28
C ILE A 92 0.64 -11.74 -9.36
N ILE A 93 0.57 -10.41 -9.26
CA ILE A 93 -0.42 -9.70 -8.43
C ILE A 93 -1.84 -10.02 -8.90
N GLU A 94 -2.10 -10.04 -10.20
CA GLU A 94 -3.41 -10.37 -10.77
C GLU A 94 -3.82 -11.82 -10.45
N ARG A 95 -2.89 -12.77 -10.54
CA ARG A 95 -3.13 -14.18 -10.19
C ARG A 95 -3.44 -14.34 -8.70
N ILE A 96 -2.69 -13.68 -7.83
CA ILE A 96 -2.95 -13.67 -6.39
C ILE A 96 -4.32 -13.05 -6.11
N THR A 97 -4.59 -11.88 -6.70
CA THR A 97 -5.88 -11.17 -6.52
C THR A 97 -7.05 -12.04 -6.94
N ARG A 98 -6.99 -12.69 -8.10
CA ARG A 98 -8.05 -13.60 -8.56
C ARG A 98 -8.27 -14.76 -7.61
N ARG A 99 -7.20 -15.35 -7.06
CA ARG A 99 -7.30 -16.47 -6.11
C ARG A 99 -7.95 -16.03 -4.80
N VAL A 100 -7.48 -14.92 -4.23
CA VAL A 100 -7.99 -14.36 -2.96
C VAL A 100 -9.49 -14.05 -3.06
N TYR A 101 -9.94 -13.64 -4.24
CA TYR A 101 -11.28 -13.12 -4.45
C TYR A 101 -12.18 -13.99 -5.34
N ALA A 102 -11.77 -15.23 -5.64
CA ALA A 102 -12.49 -16.10 -6.57
C ALA A 102 -13.96 -16.30 -6.16
N GLY A 103 -14.23 -16.49 -4.87
CA GLY A 103 -15.58 -16.67 -4.34
C GLY A 103 -16.40 -15.39 -4.17
N GLU A 104 -15.86 -14.22 -4.52
CA GLU A 104 -16.51 -12.92 -4.35
C GLU A 104 -16.88 -12.25 -5.68
N GLY A 105 -16.61 -12.94 -6.80
CA GLY A 105 -16.86 -12.44 -8.15
C GLY A 105 -15.79 -11.45 -8.66
N SER A 106 -15.86 -11.18 -9.96
CA SER A 106 -14.97 -10.23 -10.63
C SER A 106 -15.61 -8.84 -10.66
N ILE A 107 -14.90 -7.85 -10.15
CA ILE A 107 -15.30 -6.44 -10.25
C ILE A 107 -14.10 -5.67 -10.77
N SER A 108 -14.32 -4.90 -11.83
CA SER A 108 -13.30 -4.05 -12.44
C SER A 108 -13.82 -2.63 -12.49
N ILE A 109 -13.07 -1.69 -11.92
CA ILE A 109 -13.30 -0.26 -12.13
C ILE A 109 -12.43 0.13 -13.33
N SER A 110 -13.06 0.65 -14.38
CA SER A 110 -12.33 1.11 -15.56
C SER A 110 -11.29 2.16 -15.16
N ALA A 111 -10.05 1.97 -15.64
CA ALA A 111 -9.01 2.94 -15.39
C ALA A 111 -9.35 4.31 -16.00
N PRO A 112 -9.04 5.42 -15.32
CA PRO A 112 -9.27 6.78 -15.81
C PRO A 112 -8.63 6.98 -17.17
N GLU A 113 -9.29 7.75 -18.05
CA GLU A 113 -8.71 8.09 -19.35
C GLU A 113 -7.38 8.84 -19.23
N SER A 114 -7.23 9.68 -18.20
CA SER A 114 -5.99 10.40 -17.90
C SER A 114 -4.82 9.45 -17.72
N MET A 115 -5.00 8.34 -17.00
CA MET A 115 -3.97 7.32 -16.83
C MET A 115 -3.60 6.64 -18.15
N LYS A 116 -4.58 6.41 -19.03
CA LYS A 116 -4.35 5.78 -20.33
C LYS A 116 -3.62 6.71 -21.31
N LYS A 117 -4.05 7.97 -21.37
CA LYS A 117 -3.55 8.99 -22.32
C LYS A 117 -2.22 9.61 -21.88
N LYS A 118 -1.99 9.79 -20.57
CA LYS A 118 -0.85 10.52 -20.01
C LYS A 118 0.08 9.62 -19.20
N LYS A 119 0.38 8.42 -19.70
CA LYS A 119 1.30 7.47 -19.02
C LYS A 119 2.66 8.08 -18.67
N TRP A 120 3.16 8.98 -19.53
CA TRP A 120 4.42 9.69 -19.33
C TRP A 120 4.48 10.48 -18.01
N VAL A 121 3.35 11.06 -17.57
CA VAL A 121 3.27 11.79 -16.29
C VAL A 121 3.56 10.84 -15.13
N GLY A 122 3.06 9.61 -15.19
CA GLY A 122 3.36 8.59 -14.20
C GLY A 122 4.85 8.25 -14.14
N TYR A 123 5.52 8.15 -15.29
CA TYR A 123 6.97 7.91 -15.34
C TYR A 123 7.75 9.10 -14.78
N VAL A 124 7.40 10.34 -15.14
CA VAL A 124 8.07 11.53 -14.62
C VAL A 124 7.93 11.63 -13.10
N VAL A 125 6.72 11.46 -12.57
CA VAL A 125 6.50 11.51 -11.12
C VAL A 125 7.24 10.38 -10.40
N ALA A 126 7.25 9.16 -10.96
CA ALA A 126 8.02 8.06 -10.41
C ALA A 126 9.54 8.31 -10.44
N MET A 127 10.06 8.92 -11.51
CA MET A 127 11.47 9.31 -11.61
C MET A 127 11.83 10.37 -10.56
N VAL A 128 11.04 11.43 -10.43
CA VAL A 128 11.26 12.47 -9.42
C VAL A 128 11.24 11.88 -8.01
N PHE A 129 10.24 11.07 -7.69
CA PHE A 129 10.15 10.37 -6.40
C PHE A 129 11.38 9.48 -6.16
N GLY A 130 11.75 8.67 -7.16
CA GLY A 130 12.93 7.81 -7.10
C GLY A 130 14.22 8.59 -6.87
N SER A 131 14.43 9.68 -7.60
CA SER A 131 15.58 10.57 -7.42
C SER A 131 15.64 11.14 -6.00
N CYS A 132 14.52 11.60 -5.44
CA CYS A 132 14.47 12.08 -4.05
C CYS A 132 14.87 10.98 -3.06
N VAL A 133 14.38 9.75 -3.23
CA VAL A 133 14.77 8.60 -2.41
C VAL A 133 16.28 8.35 -2.52
N PHE A 134 16.82 8.25 -3.74
CA PHE A 134 18.24 8.01 -3.95
C PHE A 134 19.13 9.09 -3.33
N ILE A 135 18.80 10.37 -3.55
CA ILE A 135 19.53 11.50 -2.98
C ILE A 135 19.49 11.44 -1.45
N SER A 136 18.32 11.19 -0.85
CA SER A 136 18.19 11.11 0.61
C SER A 136 19.02 9.98 1.23
N VAL A 137 19.08 8.83 0.56
CA VAL A 137 19.91 7.69 1.00
C VAL A 137 21.38 8.03 0.88
N ILE A 138 21.82 8.63 -0.23
CA ILE A 138 23.23 9.03 -0.43
C ILE A 138 23.64 10.06 0.63
N LEU A 139 22.82 11.08 0.87
CA LEU A 139 23.09 12.09 1.91
C LEU A 139 23.14 11.47 3.32
N GLY A 140 22.30 10.47 3.59
CA GLY A 140 22.36 9.70 4.84
C GLY A 140 23.64 8.88 4.97
N LEU A 141 24.05 8.17 3.92
CA LEU A 141 25.27 7.37 3.90
C LEU A 141 26.54 8.22 4.04
N LEU A 142 26.56 9.41 3.44
CA LEU A 142 27.66 10.37 3.55
C LEU A 142 27.68 11.14 4.89
N GLY A 143 26.69 10.93 5.75
CA GLY A 143 26.61 11.59 7.06
C GLY A 143 26.13 13.04 7.02
N TYR A 144 25.73 13.58 5.85
CA TYR A 144 25.20 14.94 5.71
C TYR A 144 23.78 15.08 6.28
N LEU A 145 23.05 13.98 6.42
CA LEU A 145 21.68 13.98 6.92
C LEU A 145 21.62 13.28 8.29
N PRO A 146 21.44 14.03 9.39
CA PRO A 146 21.24 13.44 10.70
C PRO A 146 20.02 12.51 10.71
N ILE A 147 20.15 11.35 11.35
CA ILE A 147 19.13 10.31 11.35
C ILE A 147 17.76 10.82 11.83
N LYS A 148 17.76 11.74 12.81
CA LYS A 148 16.54 12.36 13.34
C LYS A 148 15.70 13.08 12.26
N TYR A 149 16.32 13.55 11.18
CA TYR A 149 15.66 14.27 10.09
C TYR A 149 15.35 13.40 8.86
N MET A 150 15.76 12.13 8.83
CA MET A 150 15.49 11.27 7.68
C MET A 150 13.99 11.07 7.44
N GLN A 151 13.22 10.88 8.51
CA GLN A 151 11.77 10.64 8.42
C GLN A 151 10.96 11.92 8.08
N PRO A 152 11.27 13.10 8.65
CA PRO A 152 10.68 14.36 8.16
C PRO A 152 11.05 14.70 6.72
N LEU A 153 12.32 14.51 6.33
CA LEU A 153 12.76 14.74 4.96
C LEU A 153 12.03 13.81 3.99
N SER A 154 11.86 12.53 4.36
CA SER A 154 11.15 11.58 3.50
C SER A 154 9.68 11.91 3.33
N ALA A 155 9.02 12.50 4.34
CA ALA A 155 7.65 12.98 4.20
C ALA A 155 7.50 14.02 3.07
N LEU A 156 8.51 14.86 2.83
CA LEU A 156 8.45 15.89 1.78
C LEU A 156 8.34 15.33 0.36
N TYR A 157 8.79 14.10 0.10
CA TYR A 157 8.65 13.47 -1.21
C TYR A 157 7.68 12.28 -1.22
N VAL A 158 7.53 11.54 -0.11
CA VAL A 158 6.59 10.42 0.01
C VAL A 158 5.14 10.91 0.02
N VAL A 159 4.83 11.95 0.81
CA VAL A 159 3.45 12.42 0.96
C VAL A 159 2.90 12.98 -0.34
N PRO A 160 3.60 13.90 -1.05
CA PRO A 160 3.11 14.39 -2.35
C PRO A 160 2.99 13.26 -3.38
N PHE A 161 3.91 12.30 -3.38
CA PHE A 161 3.84 11.15 -4.27
C PHE A 161 2.59 10.29 -4.03
N LEU A 162 2.30 9.94 -2.77
CA LEU A 162 1.11 9.16 -2.42
C LEU A 162 -0.19 9.92 -2.70
N VAL A 163 -0.22 11.23 -2.43
CA VAL A 163 -1.37 12.09 -2.77
C VAL A 163 -1.56 12.17 -4.28
N PHE A 164 -0.48 12.33 -5.05
CA PHE A 164 -0.53 12.29 -6.51
C PHE A 164 -1.08 10.95 -7.01
N LEU A 165 -0.56 9.82 -6.52
CA LEU A 165 -1.03 8.49 -6.92
C LEU A 165 -2.52 8.34 -6.66
N TYR A 166 -2.99 8.79 -5.50
CA TYR A 166 -4.41 8.80 -5.18
C TYR A 166 -5.23 9.60 -6.20
N LEU A 167 -4.86 10.87 -6.45
CA LEU A 167 -5.57 11.74 -7.39
C LEU A 167 -5.54 11.17 -8.81
N TRP A 168 -4.41 10.60 -9.22
CA TRP A 168 -4.21 10.01 -10.54
C TRP A 168 -5.01 8.74 -10.76
N GLN A 169 -5.17 7.92 -9.72
CA GLN A 169 -5.84 6.63 -9.77
C GLN A 169 -7.33 6.70 -9.41
N ARG A 170 -7.87 7.87 -9.05
CA ARG A 170 -9.32 8.08 -8.87
C ARG A 170 -10.06 7.76 -10.18
N PRO A 171 -11.13 6.94 -10.18
CA PRO A 171 -11.88 6.47 -9.02
C PRO A 171 -11.55 5.03 -8.57
N ILE A 172 -10.46 4.41 -9.04
CA ILE A 172 -10.11 3.02 -8.70
C ILE A 172 -9.84 2.87 -7.19
N ILE A 173 -9.19 3.87 -6.60
CA ILE A 173 -8.75 3.82 -5.20
C ILE A 173 -9.70 4.58 -4.28
N SER A 174 -9.95 4.01 -3.11
CA SER A 174 -10.72 4.60 -2.04
C SER A 174 -10.05 5.85 -1.43
N PRO A 175 -10.82 6.87 -1.02
CA PRO A 175 -10.30 7.96 -0.18
C PRO A 175 -9.58 7.48 1.08
N LEU A 176 -9.87 6.28 1.59
CA LEU A 176 -9.14 5.69 2.73
C LEU A 176 -7.64 5.52 2.45
N ALA A 177 -7.20 5.48 1.19
CA ALA A 177 -5.77 5.45 0.86
C ALA A 177 -5.04 6.73 1.32
N LEU A 178 -5.73 7.86 1.50
CA LEU A 178 -5.15 9.10 2.04
C LEU A 178 -4.85 9.02 3.54
N LEU A 179 -5.37 8.02 4.26
CA LEU A 179 -5.01 7.81 5.66
C LEU A 179 -3.49 7.58 5.81
N TRP A 180 -2.87 6.88 4.87
CA TRP A 180 -1.45 6.59 4.93
C TRP A 180 -0.57 7.85 4.85
N PRO A 181 -0.66 8.71 3.81
CA PRO A 181 0.09 9.96 3.78
C PRO A 181 -0.29 10.90 4.93
N THR A 182 -1.53 10.87 5.42
CA THR A 182 -1.96 11.68 6.57
C THR A 182 -1.24 11.25 7.85
N LEU A 183 -1.26 9.96 8.19
CA LEU A 183 -0.57 9.42 9.36
C LEU A 183 0.95 9.64 9.27
N TYR A 184 1.51 9.45 8.07
CA TYR A 184 2.93 9.69 7.83
C TYR A 184 3.32 11.17 8.02
N SER A 185 2.47 12.10 7.56
CA SER A 185 2.65 13.54 7.76
C SER A 185 2.56 13.93 9.24
N ILE A 186 1.56 13.41 9.96
CA ILE A 186 1.40 13.66 11.40
C ILE A 186 2.65 13.17 12.14
N HIS A 187 3.14 11.97 11.84
CA HIS A 187 4.36 11.45 12.46
C HIS A 187 5.56 12.36 12.19
N ALA A 188 5.75 12.81 10.95
CA ALA A 188 6.84 13.74 10.60
C ALA A 188 6.75 15.07 11.36
N ILE A 189 5.55 15.64 11.49
CA ILE A 189 5.32 16.87 12.26
C ILE A 189 5.65 16.65 13.74
N LEU A 190 5.22 15.53 14.33
CA LEU A 190 5.51 15.20 15.72
C LEU A 190 7.02 15.06 15.98
N VAL A 191 7.76 14.44 15.04
CA VAL A 191 9.22 14.37 15.11
C VAL A 191 9.85 15.76 15.08
N VAL A 192 9.43 16.63 14.16
CA VAL A 192 9.95 18.01 14.08
C VAL A 192 9.60 18.81 15.33
N ALA A 193 8.43 18.58 15.91
CA ALA A 193 8.00 19.19 17.17
C ALA A 193 8.75 18.65 18.41
N GLY A 194 9.67 17.69 18.26
CA GLY A 194 10.47 17.16 19.34
C GLY A 194 9.74 16.15 20.25
N VAL A 195 8.62 15.60 19.80
CA VAL A 195 7.90 14.56 20.56
C VAL A 195 8.76 13.29 20.57
N PRO A 196 8.99 12.64 21.74
CA PRO A 196 9.88 11.49 21.87
C PRO A 196 9.23 10.18 21.37
N ILE A 197 8.84 10.16 20.10
CA ILE A 197 8.27 8.99 19.41
C ILE A 197 9.31 8.21 18.60
N GLN A 198 10.55 8.70 18.54
CA GLN A 198 11.65 8.03 17.83
C GLN A 198 12.31 6.98 18.74
N PHE A 199 12.66 5.85 18.15
CA PHE A 199 13.48 4.81 18.74
C PHE A 199 14.94 5.25 18.86
N GLY A 200 15.53 5.06 20.04
CA GLY A 200 16.97 5.20 20.28
C GLY A 200 17.77 3.97 19.83
N GLU A 201 19.07 3.98 20.06
CA GLU A 201 19.92 2.81 19.81
C GLU A 201 19.51 1.61 20.68
N PRO A 202 19.56 0.36 20.18
CA PRO A 202 20.00 -0.07 18.84
C PRO A 202 18.90 -0.04 17.75
N TRP A 203 17.70 0.45 18.10
CA TRP A 203 16.48 0.32 17.30
C TRP A 203 16.24 1.47 16.32
N ILE A 204 17.23 2.32 16.11
CA ILE A 204 17.14 3.52 15.26
C ILE A 204 16.59 3.22 13.85
N PHE A 205 16.92 2.07 13.27
CA PHE A 205 16.43 1.68 11.94
C PHE A 205 14.90 1.55 11.86
N LEU A 206 14.23 1.29 12.98
CA LEU A 206 12.76 1.23 13.06
C LEU A 206 12.09 2.58 12.82
N ASN A 207 12.80 3.70 13.01
CA ASN A 207 12.28 5.05 12.80
C ASN A 207 11.87 5.32 11.35
N MET A 208 12.44 4.61 10.38
CA MET A 208 12.01 4.67 8.99
C MET A 208 11.04 3.53 8.66
N LEU A 209 11.33 2.32 9.14
CA LEU A 209 10.56 1.13 8.80
C LEU A 209 9.13 1.20 9.34
N ILE A 210 8.94 1.51 10.62
CA ILE A 210 7.62 1.46 11.26
C ILE A 210 6.68 2.55 10.71
N PRO A 211 7.07 3.83 10.57
CA PRO A 211 6.17 4.82 10.01
C PRO A 211 5.82 4.53 8.55
N MET A 212 6.78 4.07 7.74
CA MET A 212 6.51 3.77 6.34
C MET A 212 5.64 2.52 6.19
N ALA A 213 6.10 1.39 6.72
CA ALA A 213 5.45 0.09 6.56
C ALA A 213 4.22 -0.06 7.46
N GLY A 214 4.36 0.29 8.74
CA GLY A 214 3.33 0.10 9.76
C GLY A 214 2.06 0.90 9.45
N TYR A 215 2.18 2.17 9.03
CA TYR A 215 1.01 2.94 8.62
C TYR A 215 0.38 2.40 7.33
N GLY A 216 1.18 1.88 6.39
CA GLY A 216 0.67 1.21 5.20
C GLY A 216 -0.15 -0.05 5.54
N ILE A 217 0.37 -0.89 6.45
CA ILE A 217 -0.32 -2.09 6.94
C ILE A 217 -1.64 -1.70 7.62
N LEU A 218 -1.58 -0.75 8.57
CA LEU A 218 -2.75 -0.30 9.32
C LEU A 218 -3.84 0.23 8.36
N CYS A 219 -3.49 1.07 7.40
CA CYS A 219 -4.43 1.59 6.42
C CYS A 219 -5.00 0.48 5.53
N GLY A 220 -4.17 -0.48 5.13
CA GLY A 220 -4.61 -1.64 4.36
C GLY A 220 -5.60 -2.52 5.14
N LEU A 221 -5.39 -2.71 6.45
CA LEU A 221 -6.32 -3.42 7.34
C LEU A 221 -7.64 -2.67 7.52
N ILE A 222 -7.60 -1.34 7.73
CA ILE A 222 -8.81 -0.50 7.81
C ILE A 222 -9.61 -0.61 6.51
N GLY A 223 -8.94 -0.48 5.36
CA GLY A 223 -9.57 -0.68 4.05
C GLY A 223 -10.16 -2.08 3.90
N HIS A 224 -9.48 -3.11 4.39
CA HIS A 224 -9.97 -4.48 4.35
C HIS A 224 -11.26 -4.65 5.16
N VAL A 225 -11.27 -4.18 6.41
CA VAL A 225 -12.46 -4.20 7.28
C VAL A 225 -13.62 -3.45 6.62
N TYR A 226 -13.35 -2.27 6.05
CA TYR A 226 -14.37 -1.50 5.35
C TYR A 226 -14.88 -2.21 4.09
N SER A 227 -14.02 -2.93 3.37
CA SER A 227 -14.45 -3.77 2.23
C SER A 227 -15.39 -4.89 2.67
N ARG A 228 -15.11 -5.56 3.80
CA ARG A 228 -15.98 -6.61 4.36
C ARG A 228 -17.33 -6.05 4.79
N TYR A 229 -17.31 -4.87 5.40
CA TYR A 229 -18.53 -4.14 5.74
C TYR A 229 -19.36 -3.79 4.48
N ALA A 230 -18.72 -3.26 3.44
CA ALA A 230 -19.38 -2.93 2.18
C ALA A 230 -19.95 -4.17 1.48
N LEU A 231 -19.23 -5.29 1.50
CA LEU A 231 -19.71 -6.57 0.96
C LEU A 231 -20.92 -7.09 1.73
N LYS A 232 -20.92 -6.97 3.07
CA LYS A 232 -22.07 -7.36 3.89
C LYS A 232 -23.31 -6.54 3.52
N LYS A 233 -23.16 -5.21 3.37
CA LYS A 233 -24.25 -4.32 2.93
C LYS A 233 -24.76 -4.65 1.52
N LEU A 234 -23.84 -4.96 0.60
CA LEU A 234 -24.18 -5.38 -0.76
C LEU A 234 -25.01 -6.67 -0.78
N LYS A 235 -24.60 -7.69 -0.03
CA LYS A 235 -25.34 -8.96 0.07
C LYS A 235 -26.74 -8.77 0.65
N THR A 236 -26.88 -7.94 1.69
CA THR A 236 -28.19 -7.62 2.26
C THR A 236 -29.09 -6.92 1.25
N ALA A 237 -28.57 -5.98 0.46
CA ALA A 237 -29.35 -5.30 -0.57
C ALA A 237 -29.73 -6.24 -1.73
N ALA A 238 -28.85 -7.16 -2.12
CA ALA A 238 -29.11 -8.13 -3.17
C ALA A 238 -30.20 -9.15 -2.79
N HIS A 239 -30.18 -9.70 -1.57
CA HIS A 239 -31.25 -10.60 -1.11
C HIS A 239 -32.62 -9.91 -1.02
N LEU A 240 -32.65 -8.61 -0.71
CA LEU A 240 -33.89 -7.84 -0.77
C LEU A 240 -34.41 -7.68 -2.20
N GLN A 241 -33.52 -7.64 -3.20
CA GLN A 241 -33.89 -7.60 -4.62
C GLN A 241 -34.54 -8.90 -5.07
N GLU A 242 -33.94 -10.03 -4.68
CA GLU A 242 -34.43 -11.37 -4.99
C GLU A 242 -35.85 -11.57 -4.44
N ASN A 243 -36.05 -11.26 -3.16
CA ASN A 243 -37.37 -11.34 -2.52
C ASN A 243 -38.42 -10.37 -3.09
N THR A 244 -38.00 -9.25 -3.70
CA THR A 244 -38.92 -8.29 -4.36
C THR A 244 -39.30 -8.78 -5.77
N ASN A 245 -38.42 -9.52 -6.44
CA ASN A 245 -38.67 -10.06 -7.78
C ASN A 245 -39.52 -11.34 -7.76
N GLU A 246 -39.59 -12.04 -6.62
CA GLU A 246 -40.43 -13.22 -6.42
C GLU A 246 -41.87 -12.91 -5.96
N GLN A 247 -42.19 -11.63 -5.71
CA GLN A 247 -43.54 -11.12 -5.37
C GLN A 247 -44.23 -10.51 -6.59
#